data_AF-A0A846G2X2-F1
#
_entry.id   AF-A0A846G2X2-F1
#
_cell.length_a   1.000
_cell.length_b   1.000
_cell.length_c   1.000
_cell.angle_alpha   90.00
_cell.angle_beta   90.00
_cell.angle_gamma   90.00
#
_symmetry.space_group_name_H-M   'P 1'
#
loop_
_entity.id
_entity.type
_entity.pdbx_description
1 polymer ?
#
loop_
_entity_poly.entity_id
_entity_poly.type
_entity_poly.pdbx_seq_one_letter_code
_entity_poly.pdbx_strand_id
1 'polypeptide(L)'
;MEPIELGLAAIAYSFLTKYVEKTGEGLGEKTLEQVDKFWQLIQRKPVGTLPVLKSAETEAFPVDFNQAIKELEAAANEDREVKQAVIDVVEVAKQESPEYVKNIEAEIEKIKSQGVTAEKINALFQGSTMSGGNIVESGNIVDTAAIVGSPEAFKGNTISGDVIF
;
A
#
# COMPACT_ATOMS: atom_id res chain seq x y z
N MET A 1 -11.45 -2.37 24.50
CA MET A 1 -10.77 -1.45 23.57
C MET A 1 -11.73 -1.13 22.46
N GLU A 2 -11.68 0.07 21.92
CA GLU A 2 -12.34 0.35 20.63
C GLU A 2 -11.67 -0.51 19.54
N PRO A 3 -12.41 -1.00 18.53
CA PRO A 3 -11.79 -1.70 17.41
C PRO A 3 -10.93 -0.73 16.60
N ILE A 4 -9.87 -1.23 15.96
CA ILE A 4 -9.14 -0.48 14.94
C ILE A 4 -9.97 -0.46 13.65
N GLU A 5 -9.91 0.64 12.90
CA GLU A 5 -10.52 0.66 11.57
C GLU A 5 -9.69 -0.20 10.61
N LEU A 6 -10.37 -1.01 9.80
CA LEU A 6 -9.79 -1.77 8.69
C LEU A 6 -8.89 -0.89 7.77
N GLY A 7 -9.22 0.40 7.62
CA GLY A 7 -8.41 1.35 6.86
C GLY A 7 -7.04 1.61 7.46
N LEU A 8 -6.93 1.70 8.80
CA LEU A 8 -5.63 1.86 9.47
C LEU A 8 -4.77 0.61 9.32
N ALA A 9 -5.38 -0.57 9.45
CA ALA A 9 -4.69 -1.84 9.19
C ALA A 9 -4.17 -1.90 7.74
N ALA A 10 -4.98 -1.46 6.77
CA ALA A 10 -4.58 -1.41 5.37
C ALA A 10 -3.42 -0.44 5.10
N ILE A 11 -3.44 0.75 5.69
CA ILE A 11 -2.35 1.72 5.56
C ILE A 11 -1.06 1.11 6.13
N ALA A 12 -1.08 0.66 7.39
CA ALA A 12 0.12 0.08 8.02
C ALA A 12 0.66 -1.13 7.24
N TYR A 13 -0.25 -1.98 6.73
CA TYR A 13 0.14 -3.11 5.88
C TYR A 13 0.81 -2.66 4.57
N SER A 14 0.32 -1.60 3.91
CA SER A 14 0.96 -1.04 2.71
C SER A 14 2.37 -0.49 2.97
N PHE A 15 2.64 0.02 4.17
CA PHE A 15 3.98 0.43 4.58
C PHE A 15 4.87 -0.78 4.86
N LEU A 16 4.30 -1.81 5.49
CA LEU A 16 5.01 -3.07 5.76
C LEU A 16 5.41 -3.79 4.47
N THR A 17 4.55 -3.84 3.45
CA THR A 17 4.88 -4.45 2.16
C THR A 17 6.06 -3.73 1.51
N LYS A 18 6.01 -2.39 1.43
CA LYS A 18 7.11 -1.57 0.91
C LYS A 18 8.44 -1.77 1.64
N TYR A 19 8.37 -1.97 2.96
CA TYR A 19 9.55 -2.27 3.79
C TYR A 19 10.15 -3.63 3.44
N VAL A 20 9.33 -4.69 3.38
CA VAL A 20 9.84 -6.05 3.17
C VAL A 20 10.21 -6.33 1.71
N GLU A 21 9.52 -5.71 0.75
CA GLU A 21 9.94 -5.69 -0.66
C GLU A 21 11.26 -4.93 -0.88
N LYS A 22 11.81 -4.30 0.18
CA LYS A 22 13.01 -3.46 0.16
C LYS A 22 12.93 -2.35 -0.89
N THR A 23 11.73 -1.98 -1.31
CA THR A 23 11.54 -0.89 -2.25
C THR A 23 11.96 0.40 -1.59
N GLY A 24 11.66 0.61 -0.29
CA GLY A 24 12.19 1.67 0.58
C GLY A 24 11.93 3.12 0.15
N GLU A 25 11.69 3.36 -1.14
CA GLU A 25 11.42 4.63 -1.78
C GLU A 25 10.09 5.18 -1.28
N GLY A 26 10.16 6.43 -0.80
CA GLY A 26 9.01 7.16 -0.27
C GLY A 26 8.70 6.90 1.20
N LEU A 27 9.52 6.11 1.92
CA LEU A 27 9.40 5.95 3.36
C LEU A 27 10.37 6.88 4.08
N GLY A 28 9.84 7.74 4.96
CA GLY A 28 10.68 8.54 5.84
C GLY A 28 11.44 7.67 6.85
N GLU A 29 12.55 8.18 7.38
CA GLU A 29 13.44 7.44 8.27
C GLU A 29 12.71 6.96 9.53
N LYS A 30 11.85 7.79 10.12
CA LYS A 30 11.10 7.41 11.32
C LYS A 30 10.00 6.41 11.00
N THR A 31 9.39 6.52 9.82
CA THR A 31 8.38 5.60 9.32
C THR A 31 9.02 4.23 9.12
N LEU A 32 10.21 4.16 8.51
CA LEU A 32 11.00 2.93 8.41
C LEU A 32 11.29 2.33 9.78
N GLU A 33 11.70 3.14 10.77
CA GLU A 33 11.95 2.67 12.13
C GLU A 33 10.69 2.07 12.79
N GLN A 34 9.54 2.71 12.63
CA GLN A 34 8.28 2.18 13.16
C GLN A 34 7.83 0.92 12.43
N VAL A 35 7.99 0.87 11.11
CA VAL A 35 7.65 -0.32 10.32
C VAL A 35 8.57 -1.49 10.67
N ASP A 36 9.86 -1.24 10.92
CA ASP A 36 10.79 -2.27 11.40
C ASP A 36 10.38 -2.80 12.79
N LYS A 37 10.07 -1.92 13.74
CA LYS A 37 9.56 -2.34 15.06
C LYS A 37 8.28 -3.16 14.94
N PHE A 38 7.37 -2.73 14.07
CA PHE A 38 6.14 -3.43 13.78
C PHE A 38 6.41 -4.81 13.17
N TRP A 39 7.35 -4.92 12.23
CA TRP A 39 7.76 -6.18 11.65
C TRP A 39 8.38 -7.13 12.68
N GLN A 40 9.32 -6.63 13.49
CA GLN A 40 9.90 -7.39 14.60
C GLN A 40 8.85 -7.84 15.61
N LEU A 41 7.83 -7.03 15.86
CA LEU A 41 6.69 -7.42 16.69
C LEU A 41 5.93 -8.60 16.09
N ILE A 42 5.56 -8.52 14.81
CA ILE A 42 4.89 -9.62 14.10
C ILE A 42 5.71 -10.90 14.24
N GLN A 43 7.01 -10.83 13.99
CA GLN A 43 7.92 -11.97 14.09
C GLN A 43 8.00 -12.59 15.49
N ARG A 44 7.93 -11.77 16.54
CA ARG A 44 7.94 -12.24 17.94
C ARG A 44 6.62 -12.85 18.40
N LYS A 45 5.49 -12.63 17.71
CA LYS A 45 4.21 -13.21 18.12
C LYS A 45 4.27 -14.75 18.06
N PRO A 46 3.43 -15.47 18.82
CA PRO A 46 3.38 -16.93 18.77
C PRO A 46 3.20 -17.49 17.35
N VAL A 47 3.72 -18.70 17.12
CA VAL A 47 3.47 -19.45 15.88
C VAL A 47 1.96 -19.63 15.71
N GLY A 48 1.42 -19.27 14.54
CA GLY A 48 -0.02 -19.27 14.26
C GLY A 48 -0.73 -17.94 14.55
N THR A 49 -0.05 -16.95 15.14
CA THR A 49 -0.50 -15.56 15.17
C THR A 49 0.03 -14.82 13.95
N LEU A 50 -0.85 -14.18 13.18
CA LEU A 50 -0.53 -13.51 11.92
C LEU A 50 0.14 -14.41 10.84
N PRO A 51 -0.24 -15.69 10.64
CA PRO A 51 0.36 -16.57 9.65
C PRO A 51 0.55 -15.98 8.25
N VAL A 52 -0.40 -15.19 7.71
CA VAL A 52 -0.23 -14.64 6.35
C VAL A 52 0.90 -13.61 6.32
N LEU A 53 0.98 -12.75 7.34
CA LEU A 53 2.07 -11.78 7.46
C LEU A 53 3.43 -12.45 7.72
N LYS A 54 3.45 -13.62 8.38
CA LYS A 54 4.69 -14.34 8.69
C LYS A 54 5.23 -15.20 7.56
N SER A 55 4.37 -15.77 6.71
CA SER A 55 4.79 -16.52 5.50
C SER A 55 5.66 -15.71 4.55
N ALA A 56 5.64 -14.41 4.74
CA ALA A 56 6.26 -13.40 3.94
C ALA A 56 7.81 -13.32 4.11
N GLU A 57 8.39 -14.08 5.05
CA GLU A 57 9.84 -14.37 5.08
C GLU A 57 10.28 -15.44 4.06
N THR A 58 9.36 -16.31 3.65
CA THR A 58 9.66 -17.47 2.79
C THR A 58 9.09 -17.34 1.38
N GLU A 59 8.10 -16.47 1.17
CA GLU A 59 7.41 -16.23 -0.09
C GLU A 59 7.40 -14.73 -0.42
N ALA A 60 7.06 -14.37 -1.68
CA ALA A 60 6.80 -12.98 -2.01
C ALA A 60 5.71 -12.41 -1.07
N PHE A 61 6.02 -11.28 -0.44
CA PHE A 61 5.22 -10.65 0.62
C PHE A 61 3.76 -10.43 0.14
N PRO A 62 2.76 -10.68 1.01
CA PRO A 62 1.78 -11.74 0.82
C PRO A 62 1.10 -11.76 -0.54
N VAL A 63 0.99 -12.96 -1.11
CA VAL A 63 0.13 -13.23 -2.27
C VAL A 63 -1.34 -12.85 -2.01
N ASP A 64 -1.80 -12.91 -0.74
CA ASP A 64 -3.18 -12.63 -0.34
C ASP A 64 -3.32 -11.42 0.62
N PHE A 65 -3.12 -10.23 0.05
CA PHE A 65 -3.28 -8.92 0.70
C PHE A 65 -4.61 -8.75 1.46
N ASN A 66 -5.73 -9.23 0.90
CA ASN A 66 -7.05 -9.13 1.54
C ASN A 66 -7.06 -9.88 2.88
N GLN A 67 -6.54 -11.10 2.87
CA GLN A 67 -6.43 -11.91 4.08
C GLN A 67 -5.46 -11.28 5.09
N ALA A 68 -4.32 -10.75 4.63
CA ALA A 68 -3.33 -10.09 5.48
C ALA A 68 -3.90 -8.86 6.22
N ILE A 69 -4.69 -8.01 5.53
CA ILE A 69 -5.30 -6.82 6.15
C ILE A 69 -6.34 -7.23 7.20
N LYS A 70 -7.21 -8.20 6.90
CA LYS A 70 -8.20 -8.71 7.87
C LYS A 70 -7.54 -9.34 9.09
N GLU A 71 -6.48 -10.08 8.85
CA GLU A 71 -5.72 -10.74 9.89
C GLU A 71 -5.03 -9.70 10.79
N LEU A 72 -4.45 -8.66 10.20
CA LEU A 72 -3.87 -7.55 10.96
C LEU A 72 -4.91 -6.80 11.78
N GLU A 73 -6.08 -6.51 11.20
CA GLU A 73 -7.22 -5.90 11.91
C GLU A 73 -7.64 -6.76 13.11
N ALA A 74 -7.86 -8.06 12.90
CA ALA A 74 -8.25 -8.99 13.95
C ALA A 74 -7.19 -9.04 15.08
N ALA A 75 -5.91 -9.19 14.73
CA ALA A 75 -4.83 -9.20 15.71
C ALA A 75 -4.71 -7.88 16.48
N ALA A 76 -4.87 -6.73 15.81
CA ALA A 76 -4.89 -5.43 16.47
C ALA A 76 -6.11 -5.22 17.37
N ASN A 77 -7.24 -5.86 17.09
CA ASN A 77 -8.42 -5.82 17.95
C ASN A 77 -8.25 -6.66 19.23
N GLU A 78 -7.47 -7.74 19.15
CA GLU A 78 -7.22 -8.66 20.27
C GLU A 78 -5.99 -8.28 21.10
N ASP A 79 -4.96 -7.71 20.47
CA ASP A 79 -3.65 -7.44 21.08
C ASP A 79 -3.30 -5.95 21.07
N ARG A 80 -3.15 -5.36 22.27
CA ARG A 80 -2.83 -3.93 22.44
C ARG A 80 -1.51 -3.53 21.82
N GLU A 81 -0.51 -4.41 21.85
CA GLU A 81 0.82 -4.12 21.32
C GLU A 81 0.77 -4.07 19.79
N VAL A 82 0.05 -5.01 19.17
CA VAL A 82 -0.21 -4.97 17.71
C VAL A 82 -1.00 -3.72 17.34
N LYS A 83 -2.04 -3.39 18.12
CA LYS A 83 -2.84 -2.20 17.89
C LYS A 83 -2.00 -0.93 17.90
N GLN A 84 -1.16 -0.78 18.92
CA GLN A 84 -0.33 0.41 19.07
C GLN A 84 0.70 0.49 17.94
N ALA A 85 1.33 -0.62 17.56
CA ALA A 85 2.27 -0.64 16.45
C ALA A 85 1.64 -0.20 15.12
N VAL A 86 0.40 -0.62 14.83
CA VAL A 86 -0.34 -0.15 13.64
C VAL A 86 -0.59 1.36 13.71
N ILE A 87 -1.02 1.87 14.87
CA ILE A 87 -1.27 3.30 15.06
C ILE A 87 0.03 4.10 14.89
N ASP A 88 1.11 3.68 15.53
CA ASP A 88 2.41 4.37 15.52
C ASP A 88 2.97 4.47 14.09
N VAL A 89 2.88 3.40 13.30
CA VAL A 89 3.27 3.40 11.88
C VAL A 89 2.46 4.45 11.12
N VAL A 90 1.13 4.46 11.27
CA VAL A 90 0.27 5.40 10.54
C VAL A 90 0.49 6.84 10.99
N GLU A 91 0.63 7.11 12.29
CA GLU A 91 0.85 8.46 12.81
C GLU A 91 2.19 9.04 12.36
N VAL A 92 3.26 8.26 12.41
CA VAL A 92 4.58 8.71 11.94
C VAL A 92 4.57 8.88 10.42
N ALA A 93 3.94 7.96 9.68
CA ALA A 93 3.76 8.10 8.25
C ALA A 93 2.96 9.34 7.86
N LYS A 94 1.95 9.75 8.65
CA LYS A 94 1.22 11.01 8.44
C LYS A 94 2.10 12.24 8.60
N GLN A 95 3.17 12.16 9.39
CA GLN A 95 4.10 13.26 9.58
C GLN A 95 5.16 13.31 8.48
N GLU A 96 5.71 12.17 8.07
CA GLU A 96 6.81 12.13 7.09
C GLU A 96 6.34 12.00 5.64
N SER A 97 5.24 11.28 5.40
CA SER A 97 4.66 11.03 4.08
C SER A 97 3.15 11.36 4.04
N PRO A 98 2.74 12.59 4.43
CA PRO A 98 1.33 12.97 4.56
C PRO A 98 0.53 12.80 3.27
N GLU A 99 1.10 13.12 2.10
CA GLU A 99 0.42 13.00 0.81
C GLU A 99 0.12 11.54 0.46
N TYR A 100 1.08 10.65 0.73
CA TYR A 100 0.91 9.23 0.51
C TYR A 100 -0.20 8.64 1.38
N VAL A 101 -0.20 8.97 2.69
CA VAL A 101 -1.26 8.53 3.59
C VAL A 101 -2.61 9.09 3.19
N LYS A 102 -2.70 10.38 2.84
CA LYS A 102 -3.95 11.00 2.38
C LYS A 102 -4.51 10.36 1.13
N ASN A 103 -3.66 10.00 0.17
CA ASN A 103 -4.09 9.32 -1.04
C ASN A 103 -4.72 7.95 -0.70
N ILE A 104 -4.09 7.18 0.17
CA ILE A 104 -4.64 5.90 0.62
C ILE A 104 -5.96 6.12 1.39
N GLU A 105 -6.01 7.09 2.30
CA GLU A 105 -7.23 7.42 3.05
C GLU A 105 -8.39 7.82 2.13
N ALA A 106 -8.13 8.65 1.11
CA ALA A 106 -9.13 9.08 0.13
C ALA A 106 -9.65 7.90 -0.71
N GLU A 107 -8.77 6.99 -1.11
CA GLU A 107 -9.17 5.77 -1.83
C GLU A 107 -10.01 4.83 -0.95
N ILE A 108 -9.64 4.68 0.32
CA ILE A 108 -10.44 3.92 1.31
C ILE A 108 -11.80 4.59 1.55
N GLU A 109 -11.86 5.93 1.58
CA GLU A 109 -13.11 6.68 1.76
C GLU A 109 -14.04 6.55 0.55
N LYS A 110 -13.51 6.59 -0.67
CA LYS A 110 -14.26 6.27 -1.90
C LYS A 110 -14.90 4.88 -1.78
N ILE A 111 -14.15 3.90 -1.30
CA ILE A 111 -14.66 2.54 -1.04
C ILE A 111 -15.68 2.51 0.09
N LYS A 112 -15.50 3.29 1.17
CA LYS A 112 -16.50 3.45 2.26
C LYS A 112 -17.86 3.82 1.71
N SER A 113 -17.92 4.77 0.79
CA SER A 113 -19.18 5.19 0.15
C SER A 113 -19.89 4.08 -0.64
N GLN A 114 -19.14 3.05 -1.05
CA GLN A 114 -19.62 1.91 -1.84
C GLN A 114 -19.76 0.62 -0.99
N GLY A 115 -19.50 0.69 0.32
CA GLY A 115 -19.43 -0.44 1.26
C GLY A 115 -18.00 -0.99 1.40
N VAL A 116 -17.39 -0.79 2.57
CA VAL A 116 -16.01 -1.22 2.86
C VAL A 116 -15.92 -2.73 2.97
N THR A 117 -15.06 -3.32 2.13
CA THR A 117 -14.57 -4.67 2.32
C THR A 117 -13.06 -4.67 2.14
N ALA A 118 -12.36 -5.55 2.85
CA ALA A 118 -10.93 -5.73 2.68
C ALA A 118 -10.56 -6.17 1.24
N GLU A 119 -11.50 -6.77 0.50
CA GLU A 119 -11.36 -7.09 -0.92
C GLU A 119 -11.25 -5.84 -1.79
N LYS A 120 -12.12 -4.84 -1.57
CA LYS A 120 -12.05 -3.57 -2.30
C LYS A 120 -10.81 -2.78 -1.92
N ILE A 121 -10.45 -2.78 -0.64
CA ILE A 121 -9.22 -2.14 -0.16
C ILE A 121 -8.00 -2.81 -0.80
N ASN A 122 -7.97 -4.14 -0.86
CA ASN A 122 -6.92 -4.90 -1.52
C ASN A 122 -6.74 -4.49 -3.00
N ALA A 123 -7.84 -4.31 -3.74
CA ALA A 123 -7.79 -3.88 -5.13
C ALA A 123 -7.07 -2.54 -5.32
N LEU A 124 -7.06 -1.64 -4.33
CA LEU A 124 -6.29 -0.39 -4.38
C LEU A 124 -4.79 -0.65 -4.40
N PHE A 125 -4.31 -1.61 -3.61
CA PHE A 125 -2.88 -1.87 -3.45
C PHE A 125 -2.32 -2.80 -4.53
N GLN A 126 -3.16 -3.68 -5.11
CA GLN A 126 -2.76 -4.54 -6.23
C GLN A 126 -2.97 -3.89 -7.60
N GLY A 127 -4.05 -3.13 -7.78
CA GLY A 127 -4.37 -2.47 -9.05
C GLY A 127 -3.54 -1.21 -9.29
N SER A 128 -3.03 -0.60 -8.21
CA SER A 128 -2.06 0.47 -8.32
C SER A 128 -0.67 -0.13 -8.43
N THR A 129 -0.21 -0.36 -9.65
CA THR A 129 1.23 -0.26 -9.90
C THR A 129 1.63 1.14 -9.43
N MET A 130 2.11 1.28 -8.20
CA MET A 130 2.83 2.46 -7.73
C MET A 130 4.19 2.49 -8.44
N SER A 131 4.16 2.53 -9.77
CA SER A 131 5.29 2.94 -10.58
C SER A 131 5.53 4.39 -10.19
N GLY A 132 6.74 4.70 -9.74
CA GLY A 132 7.14 6.02 -9.24
C GLY A 132 7.06 7.12 -10.30
N GLY A 133 5.86 7.51 -10.71
CA GLY A 133 5.63 8.57 -11.68
C GLY A 133 4.17 8.97 -11.72
N ASN A 134 3.89 10.17 -11.21
CA ASN A 134 2.65 10.93 -11.31
C ASN A 134 1.35 10.25 -10.87
N ILE A 135 0.80 10.81 -9.79
CA ILE A 135 -0.63 10.77 -9.50
C ILE A 135 -1.33 11.43 -10.68
N VAL A 136 -1.92 10.63 -11.58
CA VAL A 136 -2.90 11.17 -12.52
C VAL A 136 -4.21 11.20 -11.76
N GLU A 137 -4.58 12.41 -11.34
CA GLU A 137 -5.88 12.75 -10.79
C GLU A 137 -6.98 12.09 -11.64
N SER A 138 -7.85 11.32 -10.99
CA SER A 138 -8.90 10.53 -11.63
C SER A 138 -9.89 11.45 -12.33
N GLY A 139 -9.72 11.62 -13.64
CA GLY A 139 -10.55 12.51 -14.44
C GLY A 139 -10.54 12.21 -15.93
N ASN A 140 -10.52 10.93 -16.32
CA ASN A 140 -11.17 10.39 -17.52
C ASN A 140 -10.65 8.98 -17.78
N ILE A 141 -11.56 8.01 -17.80
CA ILE A 141 -11.30 6.67 -18.30
C ILE A 141 -11.01 6.81 -19.79
N VAL A 142 -9.76 6.62 -20.21
CA VAL A 142 -9.45 6.35 -21.60
C VAL A 142 -9.30 4.84 -21.73
N ASP A 143 -10.28 4.28 -22.43
CA ASP A 143 -10.43 2.89 -22.83
C ASP A 143 -9.08 2.25 -23.25
N THR A 144 -8.51 1.39 -22.41
CA THR A 144 -7.35 0.56 -22.77
C THR A 144 -7.83 -0.70 -23.50
N ALA A 145 -8.36 -0.51 -24.71
CA ALA A 145 -8.44 -1.56 -25.71
C ALA A 145 -7.38 -1.30 -26.78
N ALA A 146 -6.14 -1.77 -26.57
CA ALA A 146 -5.21 -2.20 -27.63
C ALA A 146 -3.78 -2.44 -27.09
N ILE A 147 -3.51 -3.61 -26.51
CA ILE A 147 -2.15 -4.18 -26.60
C ILE A 147 -2.25 -5.69 -26.81
N VAL A 148 -2.66 -6.14 -28.00
CA VAL A 148 -2.18 -7.40 -28.57
C VAL A 148 -2.07 -7.26 -30.08
N GLY A 149 -0.84 -7.32 -30.59
CA GLY A 149 -0.54 -7.83 -31.93
C GLY A 149 -0.38 -6.81 -33.06
N SER A 150 0.85 -6.35 -33.29
CA SER A 150 1.53 -6.43 -34.61
C SER A 150 2.95 -5.86 -34.49
N PRO A 151 4.01 -6.59 -34.89
CA PRO A 151 5.32 -6.00 -35.09
C PRO A 151 5.30 -5.28 -36.43
N GLU A 152 5.56 -3.97 -36.46
CA GLU A 152 6.23 -3.21 -37.51
C GLU A 152 5.98 -1.69 -37.28
N ALA A 153 7.02 -0.89 -37.55
CA ALA A 153 7.02 0.58 -37.60
C ALA A 153 7.21 1.37 -36.29
N PHE A 154 8.41 1.28 -35.70
CA PHE A 154 9.04 2.48 -35.13
C PHE A 154 9.65 3.29 -36.29
N LYS A 155 8.92 4.29 -36.80
CA LYS A 155 9.51 5.42 -37.52
C LYS A 155 9.20 6.67 -36.72
N GLY A 156 10.26 7.23 -36.16
CA GLY A 156 10.19 8.36 -35.26
C GLY A 156 9.62 9.61 -35.90
N ASN A 157 9.13 10.51 -35.05
CA ASN A 157 9.13 11.92 -35.37
C ASN A 157 9.45 12.72 -34.12
N THR A 158 10.64 13.31 -34.15
CA THR A 158 11.14 14.36 -33.26
C THR A 158 10.22 15.56 -33.35
N ILE A 159 9.88 16.17 -32.21
CA ILE A 159 9.32 17.54 -32.20
C ILE A 159 9.98 18.34 -31.09
N SER A 160 10.58 19.47 -31.49
CA SER A 160 10.71 20.75 -30.77
C SER A 160 12.02 21.41 -31.23
N GLY A 161 12.11 22.68 -31.59
CA GLY A 161 11.15 23.78 -31.55
C GLY A 161 11.88 25.01 -32.12
N ASP A 162 11.11 25.92 -32.70
CA ASP A 162 11.62 27.20 -33.18
C ASP A 162 11.87 28.12 -31.98
N VAL A 163 13.09 28.65 -31.82
CA VAL A 163 13.39 29.76 -30.91
C VAL A 163 14.20 30.79 -31.68
N ILE A 164 13.57 31.93 -31.89
CA ILE A 164 14.10 33.17 -32.46
C ILE A 164 14.94 33.89 -31.38
N PHE A 165 16.19 34.24 -31.72
CA PHE A 165 16.83 35.54 -31.43
C PHE A 165 17.87 35.83 -32.51
#